data_AF-A0A937B198-F1
#
_entry.id   AF-A0A937B198-F1
#
_cell.length_a   1.000
_cell.length_b   1.000
_cell.length_c   1.000
_cell.angle_alpha   90.00
_cell.angle_beta   90.00
_cell.angle_gamma   90.00
#
_symmetry.space_group_name_H-M   'P 1'
#
loop_
_entity.id
_entity.type
_entity.pdbx_description
1 polymer ?
#
loop_
_entity_poly.entity_id
_entity_poly.type
_entity_poly.pdbx_seq_one_letter_code
_entity_poly.pdbx_strand_id
1 'polypeptide(L)'
;MTGILSHGILDTIPHCYLIPSKIDASLGLLMIITAIWLCNKQYSIMVLSSFIGCIIPDLIDLSPSIINKQLGWSLPVFDKLFPWHFKQFSGSVYTDDCTISNINHTILVIALGAVCWYKRSVVREMFSKGEC
;
A
#
# COMPACT_ATOMS: atom_id res chain seq x y z
N MET A 1 9.38 5.05 9.01
CA MET A 1 10.30 5.46 7.92
C MET A 1 10.48 4.36 6.87
N THR A 2 10.73 3.11 7.24
CA THR A 2 10.85 2.00 6.29
C THR A 2 9.63 1.83 5.37
N GLY A 3 8.41 2.00 5.88
CA GLY A 3 7.19 1.99 5.04
C GLY A 3 7.17 3.07 3.95
N ILE A 4 7.53 4.31 4.31
CA ILE A 4 7.57 5.44 3.35
C ILE A 4 8.64 5.18 2.28
N LEU A 5 9.82 4.71 2.67
CA LEU A 5 10.90 4.38 1.74
C LEU A 5 10.52 3.22 0.82
N SER A 6 9.93 2.15 1.38
CA SER A 6 9.48 1.00 0.60
C SER A 6 8.40 1.41 -0.40
N HIS A 7 7.42 2.21 0.03
CA HIS A 7 6.40 2.74 -0.84
C HIS A 7 7.03 3.54 -1.99
N GLY A 8 7.91 4.51 -1.68
CA GLY A 8 8.56 5.31 -2.72
C GLY A 8 9.41 4.49 -3.71
N ILE A 9 10.13 3.47 -3.24
CA ILE A 9 10.88 2.56 -4.13
C ILE A 9 9.91 1.80 -5.05
N LEU A 10 8.85 1.20 -4.49
CA LEU A 10 7.87 0.46 -5.27
C LEU A 10 7.16 1.34 -6.30
N ASP A 11 6.87 2.58 -5.95
CA ASP A 11 6.19 3.53 -6.82
C ASP A 11 7.07 4.00 -8.00
N THR A 12 8.39 3.92 -7.86
CA THR A 12 9.33 4.19 -8.98
C THR A 12 9.48 3.00 -9.94
N ILE A 13 9.11 1.79 -9.51
CA ILE A 13 9.23 0.59 -10.33
C ILE A 13 8.08 0.55 -11.34
N PRO A 14 8.33 0.18 -12.62
CA PRO A 14 7.27 0.07 -13.62
C PRO A 14 6.12 -0.84 -13.17
N HIS A 15 4.91 -0.28 -13.09
CA HIS A 15 3.71 -1.00 -12.66
C HIS A 15 2.45 -0.50 -13.40
N CYS A 16 1.52 -1.42 -13.62
CA CYS A 16 0.19 -1.18 -14.16
C CYS A 16 -0.88 -1.39 -13.08
N TYR A 17 -1.99 -0.68 -13.20
CA TYR A 17 -3.18 -0.91 -12.39
C TYR A 17 -4.12 -1.88 -13.11
N LEU A 18 -3.98 -3.18 -12.83
CA LEU A 18 -4.81 -4.23 -13.43
C LEU A 18 -6.28 -4.18 -12.99
N ILE A 19 -6.52 -3.57 -11.82
CA ILE A 19 -7.85 -3.43 -11.23
C ILE A 19 -8.24 -1.95 -11.16
N PRO A 20 -9.54 -1.63 -11.30
CA PRO A 20 -10.01 -0.26 -11.12
C PRO A 20 -9.62 0.30 -9.75
N SER A 21 -9.09 1.52 -9.72
CA SER A 21 -8.56 2.15 -8.50
C SER A 21 -9.57 2.25 -7.35
N LYS A 22 -10.88 2.36 -7.66
CA LYS A 22 -11.94 2.33 -6.65
C LYS A 22 -12.02 0.99 -5.91
N ILE A 23 -11.87 -0.11 -6.65
CA ILE A 23 -11.92 -1.48 -6.11
C ILE A 23 -10.65 -1.73 -5.31
N ASP A 24 -9.50 -1.35 -5.87
CA ASP A 24 -8.19 -1.48 -5.22
C ASP A 24 -8.15 -0.79 -3.86
N ALA A 25 -8.52 0.50 -3.81
CA ALA A 25 -8.56 1.26 -2.56
C ALA A 25 -9.52 0.65 -1.52
N SER A 26 -10.69 0.15 -1.96
CA SER A 26 -11.69 -0.45 -1.07
C SER A 26 -11.21 -1.79 -0.51
N LEU A 27 -10.62 -2.65 -1.34
CA LEU A 27 -10.07 -3.94 -0.92
C LEU A 27 -8.85 -3.74 -0.01
N GLY A 28 -7.95 -2.83 -0.37
CA GLY A 28 -6.80 -2.47 0.46
C GLY A 28 -7.22 -1.99 1.84
N LEU A 29 -8.19 -1.08 1.92
CA LEU A 29 -8.73 -0.60 3.19
C LEU A 29 -9.36 -1.74 4.02
N LEU A 30 -10.14 -2.62 3.39
CA LEU A 30 -10.72 -3.78 4.06
C LEU A 30 -9.63 -4.72 4.63
N MET A 31 -8.58 -4.98 3.85
CA MET A 31 -7.44 -5.79 4.29
C MET A 31 -6.72 -5.16 5.49
N ILE A 32 -6.52 -3.84 5.49
CA ILE A 32 -5.91 -3.11 6.61
C ILE A 32 -6.77 -3.23 7.87
N ILE A 33 -8.07 -2.97 7.77
CA ILE A 33 -9.00 -3.03 8.90
C ILE A 33 -9.05 -4.44 9.47
N THR A 34 -9.20 -5.45 8.61
CA THR A 34 -9.22 -6.86 9.04
C THR A 34 -7.92 -7.29 9.68
N ALA A 35 -6.76 -6.89 9.13
CA ALA A 35 -5.45 -7.18 9.70
C ALA A 35 -5.29 -6.56 11.10
N ILE A 36 -5.66 -5.29 11.29
CA ILE A 36 -5.62 -4.63 12.60
C ILE A 36 -6.57 -5.32 13.59
N TRP A 37 -7.79 -5.68 13.14
CA TRP A 37 -8.80 -6.29 14.00
C TRP A 37 -8.45 -7.71 14.45
N LEU A 38 -7.82 -8.49 13.57
CA LEU A 38 -7.41 -9.87 13.87
C LEU A 38 -6.05 -9.94 14.57
N CYS A 39 -5.24 -8.89 14.49
CA CYS A 39 -3.93 -8.83 15.12
C CYS A 39 -4.08 -8.80 16.66
N ASN A 40 -3.20 -9.53 17.33
CA ASN A 40 -3.03 -9.47 18.78
C ASN A 40 -2.65 -8.03 19.20
N LYS A 41 -3.18 -7.56 20.33
CA LYS A 41 -2.95 -6.21 20.87
C LYS A 41 -1.46 -5.86 20.97
N GLN A 42 -0.61 -6.82 21.34
CA GLN A 42 0.84 -6.62 21.45
C GLN A 42 1.48 -6.18 20.13
N TYR A 43 0.95 -6.65 18.99
CA TYR A 43 1.47 -6.37 17.66
C TYR A 43 0.68 -5.28 16.92
N SER A 44 -0.46 -4.84 17.47
CA SER A 44 -1.38 -3.91 16.80
C SER A 44 -0.73 -2.58 16.43
N ILE A 45 0.12 -2.01 17.29
CA ILE A 45 0.85 -0.76 17.04
C ILE A 45 1.84 -0.94 15.88
N MET A 46 2.53 -2.09 15.81
CA MET A 46 3.46 -2.38 14.72
C MET A 46 2.73 -2.50 13.38
N VAL A 47 1.61 -3.22 13.37
CA VAL A 47 0.76 -3.41 12.18
C VAL A 47 0.21 -2.06 11.73
N LEU A 48 -0.36 -1.26 12.64
CA LEU A 48 -0.88 0.07 12.34
C LEU A 48 0.21 1.00 11.81
N SER A 49 1.38 1.04 12.46
CA SER A 49 2.50 1.89 12.04
C SER A 49 3.02 1.52 10.65
N SER A 50 2.99 0.22 10.30
CA SER A 50 3.36 -0.26 8.98
C SER A 50 2.40 0.27 7.92
N PHE A 51 1.08 0.18 8.16
CA PHE A 51 0.07 0.71 7.25
C PHE A 51 0.14 2.23 7.11
N ILE A 52 0.23 2.94 8.23
CA ILE A 52 0.40 4.40 8.24
C ILE A 52 1.61 4.80 7.39
N GLY A 53 2.75 4.13 7.58
CA GLY A 53 3.96 4.40 6.82
C GLY A 53 3.82 4.18 5.32
N CYS A 54 2.99 3.23 4.88
CA CYS A 54 2.79 2.93 3.46
C CYS A 54 1.72 3.82 2.79
N ILE A 55 0.79 4.39 3.56
CA ILE A 55 -0.39 5.08 3.00
C ILE A 55 -0.30 6.61 3.16
N ILE A 56 0.47 7.10 4.15
CA ILE A 56 0.64 8.53 4.38
C ILE A 56 1.06 9.29 3.11
N PRO A 57 2.05 8.82 2.31
CA PRO A 57 2.47 9.56 1.12
C PRO A 57 1.31 9.85 0.17
N ASP A 58 0.52 8.82 -0.13
CA ASP A 58 -0.66 8.92 -1.00
C ASP A 58 -1.75 9.81 -0.41
N LEU A 59 -2.01 9.69 0.90
CA LEU A 59 -3.01 10.53 1.56
C LEU A 59 -2.64 12.01 1.49
N ILE A 60 -1.37 12.36 1.62
CA ILE A 60 -0.94 13.75 1.56
C ILE A 60 -1.03 14.28 0.13
N ASP A 61 -0.45 13.57 -0.84
CA ASP A 61 -0.29 14.10 -2.20
C ASP A 61 -1.51 13.90 -3.10
N LEU A 62 -2.28 12.82 -2.89
CA LEU A 62 -3.33 12.40 -3.82
C LEU A 62 -4.74 12.64 -3.29
N SER A 63 -4.96 12.65 -1.97
CA SER A 63 -6.31 12.74 -1.41
C SER A 63 -7.10 13.98 -1.82
N PRO A 64 -6.54 15.22 -1.91
CA PRO A 64 -7.32 16.38 -2.32
C PRO A 64 -7.88 16.22 -3.74
N SER A 65 -7.05 15.73 -4.66
CA SER A 65 -7.43 15.45 -6.05
C SER A 65 -8.48 14.35 -6.15
N ILE A 66 -8.33 13.28 -5.36
CA ILE A 66 -9.30 12.16 -5.32
C ILE A 66 -10.65 12.65 -4.79
N ILE A 67 -10.66 13.39 -3.69
CA ILE A 67 -11.89 13.91 -3.05
C ILE A 67 -12.62 14.85 -4.01
N ASN A 68 -11.90 15.78 -4.65
CA ASN A 68 -12.49 16.68 -5.65
C ASN A 68 -13.15 15.90 -6.79
N LYS A 69 -12.48 14.84 -7.29
CA LYS A 69 -13.01 13.99 -8.37
C LYS A 69 -14.23 13.15 -7.97
N GLN A 70 -14.29 12.65 -6.75
CA GLN A 70 -15.38 11.76 -6.31
C GLN A 70 -16.59 12.52 -5.75
N LEU A 71 -16.37 13.61 -5.01
CA LEU A 71 -17.42 14.36 -4.31
C LEU A 71 -17.78 15.69 -4.98
N GLY A 72 -17.05 16.08 -6.04
CA GLY A 72 -17.25 17.37 -6.71
C GLY A 72 -16.85 18.57 -5.85
N TRP A 73 -16.01 18.35 -4.84
CA TRP A 73 -15.50 19.40 -3.98
C TRP A 73 -14.39 20.21 -4.67
N SER A 74 -14.10 21.39 -4.12
CA SER A 74 -13.07 22.30 -4.62
C SER A 74 -11.97 22.52 -3.58
N LEU A 75 -11.43 21.43 -3.03
CA LEU A 75 -10.30 21.50 -2.11
C LEU A 75 -9.04 22.02 -2.85
N PRO A 76 -8.18 22.81 -2.19
CA PRO A 76 -6.92 23.23 -2.78
C PRO A 76 -6.05 22.01 -3.07
N VAL A 77 -5.58 21.89 -4.31
CA VAL A 77 -4.60 20.89 -4.72
C VAL A 77 -3.24 21.56 -4.69
N PHE A 78 -2.37 21.07 -3.81
CA PHE A 78 -1.00 21.58 -3.66
C PHE A 78 -0.03 20.82 -4.54
N ASP A 79 1.18 21.36 -4.67
CA ASP A 79 2.28 20.63 -5.28
C ASP A 79 2.61 19.39 -4.45
N LYS A 80 2.88 18.30 -5.16
CA LYS A 80 3.23 17.01 -4.58
C LYS A 80 4.50 17.16 -3.73
N LEU A 81 4.49 16.57 -2.55
CA LEU A 81 5.64 16.57 -1.64
C LEU A 81 6.59 15.40 -1.95
N PHE A 82 6.05 14.26 -2.39
CA PHE A 82 6.81 13.03 -2.55
C PHE A 82 7.30 12.85 -3.99
N PRO A 83 8.63 12.70 -4.23
CA PRO A 83 9.20 12.69 -5.58
C PRO A 83 8.63 11.63 -6.51
N TRP A 84 8.31 10.45 -5.98
CA TRP A 84 7.78 9.32 -6.77
C TRP A 84 6.36 9.57 -7.31
N HIS A 85 5.62 10.55 -6.78
CA HIS A 85 4.38 11.00 -7.38
C HIS A 85 4.61 11.97 -8.55
N PHE A 86 5.82 12.47 -8.79
CA PHE A 86 6.11 13.31 -9.95
C PHE A 86 6.07 12.45 -11.21
N LYS A 87 5.50 12.98 -12.30
CA LYS A 87 5.33 12.22 -13.56
C LYS A 87 6.62 11.62 -14.11
N GLN A 88 7.76 12.25 -13.82
CA GLN A 88 9.09 11.83 -14.28
C GLN A 88 9.75 10.73 -13.42
N PHE A 89 9.27 10.52 -12.19
CA PHE A 89 9.81 9.52 -11.25
C PHE A 89 8.80 8.42 -10.90
N SER A 90 7.54 8.60 -11.27
CA SER A 90 6.51 7.58 -11.14
C SER A 90 6.74 6.46 -12.15
N GLY A 91 6.72 5.22 -11.65
CA GLY A 91 6.72 4.00 -12.45
C GLY A 91 5.34 3.62 -12.99
N SER A 92 4.30 4.42 -12.76
CA SER A 92 2.96 4.10 -13.28
C SER A 92 2.94 4.11 -14.80
N VAL A 93 2.69 2.94 -15.39
CA VAL A 93 2.61 2.73 -16.84
C VAL A 93 1.13 2.64 -17.24
N TYR A 94 0.71 3.51 -18.16
CA TYR A 94 -0.64 3.55 -18.71
C TYR A 94 -0.71 2.99 -20.15
N THR A 95 0.12 1.99 -20.44
CA THR A 95 0.15 1.27 -21.72
C THR A 95 -0.53 -0.09 -21.58
N ASP A 96 -0.94 -0.69 -22.70
CA ASP A 96 -1.59 -2.01 -22.69
C ASP A 96 -0.62 -3.17 -22.36
N ASP A 97 0.70 -2.95 -22.40
CA ASP A 97 1.69 -3.95 -21.99
C ASP A 97 2.01 -3.84 -20.49
N CYS A 98 1.50 -4.81 -19.72
CA CYS A 98 1.71 -4.92 -18.28
C CYS A 98 2.62 -6.09 -17.88
N THR A 99 3.42 -6.62 -18.82
CA THR A 99 4.29 -7.78 -18.58
C THR A 99 5.27 -7.54 -17.43
N ILE A 100 5.96 -6.40 -17.41
CA ILE A 100 6.91 -6.04 -16.35
C ILE A 100 6.20 -5.91 -15.00
N SER A 101 5.04 -5.25 -14.99
CA SER A 101 4.19 -5.14 -13.80
C SER A 101 3.85 -6.53 -13.24
N ASN A 102 3.40 -7.45 -14.10
CA ASN A 102 3.02 -8.81 -13.68
C ASN A 102 4.20 -9.57 -13.07
N ILE A 103 5.39 -9.46 -13.67
CA ILE A 103 6.62 -10.05 -13.13
C ILE A 103 6.93 -9.47 -11.75
N ASN A 104 6.90 -8.14 -11.59
CA ASN A 104 7.17 -7.46 -10.33
C ASN A 104 6.21 -7.89 -9.22
N HIS A 105 4.90 -7.91 -9.51
CA HIS A 105 3.89 -8.38 -8.56
C HIS A 105 4.09 -9.85 -8.19
N THR A 106 4.41 -10.70 -9.16
CA THR A 106 4.66 -12.14 -8.92
C THR A 106 5.86 -12.34 -8.00
N ILE A 107 6.97 -11.65 -8.26
CA ILE A 107 8.17 -11.71 -7.41
C ILE A 107 7.85 -11.22 -6.01
N LEU A 108 7.12 -10.10 -5.87
CA LEU A 108 6.73 -9.56 -4.57
C LEU A 108 5.89 -10.55 -3.77
N VAL A 109 4.86 -11.16 -4.38
CA VAL A 109 4.00 -12.15 -3.72
C VAL A 109 4.80 -13.37 -3.29
N ILE A 110 5.69 -13.89 -4.15
CA ILE A 110 6.55 -15.04 -3.81
C ILE A 110 7.50 -14.68 -2.65
N ALA A 111 8.13 -13.52 -2.69
CA ALA A 111 9.06 -13.07 -1.65
C ALA A 111 8.36 -12.89 -0.30
N LEU A 112 7.21 -12.22 -0.28
CA LEU A 112 6.39 -12.06 0.92
C LEU A 112 5.91 -13.41 1.46
N GLY A 113 5.45 -14.30 0.57
CA GLY A 113 5.08 -15.67 0.92
C GLY A 113 6.22 -16.45 1.57
N ALA A 114 7.43 -16.37 1.00
CA ALA A 114 8.62 -17.00 1.54
C ALA A 114 9.02 -16.44 2.92
N VAL A 115 8.95 -15.11 3.11
CA VAL A 115 9.22 -14.47 4.40
C VAL A 115 8.19 -14.89 5.45
N CYS A 116 6.90 -14.84 5.12
CA CYS A 116 5.82 -15.29 5.99
C CYS A 116 5.95 -16.77 6.36
N TRP A 117 6.36 -17.61 5.42
CA TRP A 117 6.60 -19.03 5.66
C TRP A 117 7.81 -19.26 6.58
N TYR A 118 8.92 -18.59 6.30
CA TYR A 118 10.13 -18.68 7.12
C TYR A 118 9.90 -18.19 8.55
N LYS A 119 9.07 -17.14 8.72
CA LYS A 119 8.68 -16.58 10.02
C LYS A 119 7.29 -17.03 10.47
N ARG A 120 6.82 -18.19 10.03
CA ARG A 120 5.45 -18.68 10.30
C ARG A 120 5.06 -18.75 11.78
N SER A 121 6.02 -18.99 12.68
CA SER A 121 5.75 -18.99 14.12
C SER A 121 5.34 -17.61 14.62
N VAL A 122 6.08 -16.57 14.21
CA VAL A 122 5.80 -15.17 14.54
C VAL A 122 4.50 -14.73 13.90
N VAL A 123 4.28 -15.04 12.61
CA VAL A 123 3.01 -14.72 11.93
C VAL A 123 1.83 -15.38 12.65
N ARG A 124 1.97 -16.65 13.04
CA ARG A 124 0.93 -17.34 13.80
C ARG A 124 0.70 -16.68 15.16
N GLU A 125 1.75 -16.28 15.86
CA GLU A 125 1.66 -15.58 17.14
C GLU A 125 0.94 -14.24 17.01
N MET A 126 1.26 -13.45 15.98
CA MET A 126 0.62 -12.17 15.68
C MET A 126 -0.89 -12.27 15.51
N PHE A 127 -1.40 -13.38 14.97
CA PHE A 127 -2.83 -13.61 14.74
C PHE A 127 -3.47 -14.60 15.73
N SER A 128 -2.68 -15.23 16.60
CA SER A 128 -3.23 -15.99 17.71
C SER A 128 -3.71 -15.00 18.78
N LYS A 129 -5.02 -15.01 19.04
CA LYS A 129 -5.55 -14.36 20.24
C LYS A 129 -5.04 -15.17 21.43
N GLY A 130 -3.88 -14.78 21.96
CA GLY A 130 -3.48 -15.23 23.29
C GLY A 130 -4.58 -14.80 24.25
N GLU A 131 -5.10 -15.75 25.01
CA GLU A 131 -5.98 -15.46 26.14
C GLU A 131 -5.23 -14.45 27.03
N CYS A 132 -5.82 -13.27 27.21
CA CYS A 132 -5.40 -12.34 28.26
C CYS A 132 -5.85 -12.86 29.61
#